data_AF-A0A9D5NI33-F1
#
_entry.id   AF-A0A9D5NI33-F1
#
_cell.length_a   1.000
_cell.length_b   1.000
_cell.length_c   1.000
_cell.angle_alpha   90.00
_cell.angle_beta   90.00
_cell.angle_gamma   90.00
#
_symmetry.space_group_name_H-M   'P 1'
#
loop_
_entity.id
_entity.type
_entity.pdbx_description
1 polymer ?
#
loop_
_entity_poly.entity_id
_entity_poly.type
_entity_poly.pdbx_seq_one_letter_code
_entity_poly.pdbx_strand_id
1 'polypeptide(L)'
;MIKVLIEFVLFYVICYLLYLFFVVLKKKNNFKSKKPRIEESYLIGKYNIDFKKFKKKEYKKFLNIISLTNSFILSFTLVIVNIVKSMLFKTLLAFIILIPLILVSYMIIGKYYQKKGLIKDV
;
A
#
# COMPACT_ATOMS: atom_id res chain seq x y z
N MET A 1 2.46 -5.19 26.20
CA MET A 1 2.68 -5.85 24.87
C MET A 1 1.37 -6.23 24.19
N ILE A 2 0.48 -7.00 24.83
CA ILE A 2 -0.81 -7.43 24.25
C ILE A 2 -1.69 -6.25 23.82
N LYS A 3 -1.82 -5.20 24.65
CA LYS A 3 -2.60 -4.00 24.31
C LYS A 3 -2.14 -3.33 23.00
N VAL A 4 -0.83 -3.20 22.82
CA VAL A 4 -0.22 -2.60 21.61
C VAL A 4 -0.52 -3.46 20.37
N LEU A 5 -0.46 -4.79 20.52
CA LEU A 5 -0.80 -5.71 19.44
C LEU A 5 -2.30 -5.62 19.08
N ILE A 6 -3.18 -5.50 20.07
CA ILE A 6 -4.62 -5.32 19.83
C ILE A 6 -4.90 -4.00 19.11
N GLU A 7 -4.30 -2.89 19.57
CA GLU A 7 -4.42 -1.58 18.91
C GLU A 7 -3.92 -1.63 17.46
N PHE A 8 -2.78 -2.27 17.23
CA PHE A 8 -2.23 -2.49 15.89
C PHE A 8 -3.23 -3.24 15.00
N VAL A 9 -3.67 -4.42 15.43
CA VAL A 9 -4.55 -5.29 14.63
C VAL A 9 -5.89 -4.62 14.37
N LEU A 10 -6.47 -3.98 15.38
CA LEU A 10 -7.76 -3.30 15.24
C LEU A 10 -7.67 -2.15 14.24
N PHE A 11 -6.65 -1.29 14.36
CA PHE A 11 -6.45 -0.19 13.42
C PHE A 11 -6.11 -0.68 12.01
N TYR A 12 -5.29 -1.73 11.91
CA TYR A 12 -4.97 -2.38 10.63
C TYR A 12 -6.23 -2.88 9.92
N VAL A 13 -7.09 -3.62 10.64
CA VAL A 13 -8.34 -4.16 10.09
C VAL A 13 -9.28 -3.04 9.67
N ILE A 14 -9.44 -2.00 10.50
CA ILE A 14 -10.30 -0.85 10.17
C ILE A 14 -9.80 -0.16 8.90
N CYS A 15 -8.51 0.21 8.82
CA CYS A 15 -7.93 0.84 7.63
C CYS A 15 -8.08 -0.05 6.40
N TYR A 16 -7.83 -1.35 6.53
CA TYR A 16 -7.96 -2.29 5.42
C TYR A 16 -9.39 -2.39 4.92
N LEU A 17 -10.37 -2.48 5.83
CA LEU A 17 -11.79 -2.51 5.45
C LEU A 17 -12.19 -1.23 4.72
N LEU A 18 -11.75 -0.05 5.19
CA LEU A 18 -11.98 1.21 4.49
C LEU A 18 -11.41 1.14 3.05
N TYR A 19 -10.15 0.76 2.88
CA TYR A 19 -9.58 0.60 1.54
C TYR A 19 -10.32 -0.45 0.70
N LEU A 20 -10.71 -1.58 1.29
CA LEU A 20 -11.43 -2.65 0.61
C LEU A 20 -12.77 -2.13 0.05
N PHE A 21 -13.59 -1.48 0.88
CA PHE A 21 -14.89 -0.96 0.46
C PHE A 21 -14.78 0.20 -0.52
N PHE A 22 -13.91 1.18 -0.25
CA PHE A 22 -13.83 2.39 -1.06
C PHE A 22 -12.99 2.25 -2.33
N VAL A 23 -11.97 1.39 -2.33
CA VAL A 23 -10.99 1.29 -3.43
C VAL A 23 -11.14 -0.01 -4.22
N VAL A 24 -11.20 -1.16 -3.54
CA VAL A 24 -11.17 -2.47 -4.22
C VAL A 24 -12.55 -2.84 -4.75
N LEU A 25 -13.59 -2.80 -3.90
CA LEU A 25 -14.93 -3.28 -4.24
C LEU A 25 -15.68 -2.35 -5.20
N LYS A 26 -15.46 -1.04 -5.11
CA LYS A 26 -16.06 -0.05 -6.03
C LYS A 26 -15.52 -0.11 -7.46
N LYS A 27 -14.45 -0.85 -7.74
CA LYS A 27 -13.87 -0.95 -9.09
C LYS A 27 -14.69 -1.92 -9.96
N LYS A 28 -15.84 -1.47 -10.48
CA LYS A 28 -16.79 -2.35 -11.16
C LYS A 28 -16.37 -2.72 -12.60
N ASN A 29 -16.01 -1.78 -13.49
CA ASN A 29 -15.81 -2.13 -14.92
C ASN A 29 -14.66 -1.42 -15.68
N ASN A 30 -14.18 -0.23 -15.30
CA ASN A 30 -13.10 0.47 -16.02
C ASN A 30 -11.76 0.43 -15.26
N PHE A 31 -11.15 -0.76 -15.19
CA PHE A 31 -9.84 -0.90 -14.51
C PHE A 31 -8.67 -0.30 -15.30
N LYS A 32 -8.81 -0.21 -16.63
CA LYS A 32 -7.90 0.51 -17.53
C LYS A 32 -8.24 2.00 -17.55
N SER A 33 -8.16 2.65 -16.39
CA SER A 33 -8.21 4.11 -16.30
C SER A 33 -7.17 4.71 -17.25
N LYS A 34 -7.53 5.78 -17.99
CA LYS A 34 -6.57 6.49 -18.86
C LYS A 34 -5.41 7.10 -18.05
N LYS A 35 -5.65 7.46 -16.79
CA LYS A 35 -4.62 8.01 -15.89
C LYS A 35 -4.23 6.96 -14.84
N PRO A 36 -2.93 6.61 -14.73
CA PRO A 36 -2.45 5.72 -13.69
C PRO A 36 -2.57 6.36 -12.31
N ARG A 37 -2.76 5.55 -11.29
CA ARG A 37 -2.68 5.97 -9.89
C ARG A 37 -1.25 6.32 -9.51
N ILE A 38 -1.05 6.96 -8.34
CA ILE A 38 0.29 7.33 -7.87
C ILE A 38 1.14 6.06 -7.65
N GLU A 39 0.55 5.04 -7.05
CA GLU A 39 1.17 3.72 -6.81
C GLU A 39 1.54 3.03 -8.12
N GLU A 40 0.64 3.10 -9.12
CA GLU A 40 0.88 2.53 -10.45
C GLU A 40 1.99 3.30 -11.16
N SER A 41 1.95 4.63 -11.14
CA SER A 41 2.97 5.51 -11.73
C SER A 41 4.35 5.23 -11.15
N TYR A 42 4.46 5.07 -9.83
CA TYR A 42 5.70 4.71 -9.17
C TYR A 42 6.25 3.37 -9.66
N LEU A 43 5.38 2.34 -9.74
CA LEU A 43 5.78 1.00 -10.16
C LEU A 43 6.09 0.92 -11.66
N ILE A 44 5.40 1.69 -12.49
CA ILE A 44 5.72 1.86 -13.91
C ILE A 44 7.11 2.50 -14.04
N GLY A 45 7.36 3.61 -13.36
CA GLY A 45 8.60 4.37 -13.50
C GLY A 45 9.83 3.65 -12.94
N LYS A 46 9.70 2.97 -11.79
CA LYS A 46 10.85 2.35 -11.11
C LYS A 46 11.07 0.87 -11.46
N TYR A 47 10.00 0.12 -11.74
CA TYR A 47 10.07 -1.33 -11.95
C TYR A 47 9.60 -1.77 -13.34
N ASN A 48 9.26 -0.83 -14.23
CA ASN A 48 8.79 -1.10 -15.59
C ASN A 48 7.58 -2.04 -15.65
N ILE A 49 6.73 -2.01 -14.62
CA ILE A 49 5.51 -2.83 -14.57
C ILE A 49 4.55 -2.38 -15.69
N ASP A 50 4.05 -3.33 -16.46
CA ASP A 50 3.04 -3.09 -17.48
C ASP A 50 1.63 -3.44 -16.97
N PHE A 51 0.95 -2.46 -16.39
CA PHE A 51 -0.44 -2.61 -15.96
C PHE A 51 -1.43 -2.89 -17.11
N LYS A 52 -1.03 -2.71 -18.38
CA LYS A 52 -1.88 -3.11 -19.53
C LYS A 52 -1.95 -4.63 -19.68
N LYS A 53 -0.91 -5.37 -19.27
CA LYS A 53 -0.86 -6.85 -19.26
C LYS A 53 -1.73 -7.46 -18.15
N PHE A 54 -2.17 -6.66 -17.17
CA PHE A 54 -2.98 -7.16 -16.06
C PHE A 54 -4.41 -7.47 -16.54
N LYS A 55 -4.90 -8.69 -16.27
CA LYS A 55 -6.33 -8.99 -16.37
C LYS A 55 -7.06 -8.50 -15.11
N LYS A 56 -8.39 -8.55 -15.14
CA LYS A 56 -9.24 -8.01 -14.07
C LYS A 56 -8.90 -8.61 -12.69
N LYS A 57 -8.59 -9.90 -12.63
CA LYS A 57 -8.27 -10.63 -11.39
C LYS A 57 -6.92 -10.18 -10.82
N GLU A 58 -5.90 -10.02 -11.65
CA GLU A 58 -4.56 -9.57 -11.29
C GLU A 58 -4.60 -8.12 -10.82
N TYR A 59 -5.36 -7.26 -11.50
CA TYR A 59 -5.52 -5.87 -11.08
C TYR A 59 -6.28 -5.76 -9.74
N LYS A 60 -7.34 -6.54 -9.54
CA LYS A 60 -8.02 -6.61 -8.23
C LYS A 60 -7.07 -7.11 -7.14
N LYS A 61 -6.25 -8.12 -7.43
CA LYS A 61 -5.21 -8.61 -6.51
C LYS A 61 -4.17 -7.54 -6.20
N PHE A 62 -3.76 -6.75 -7.19
CA PHE A 62 -2.88 -5.61 -7.00
C PHE A 62 -3.50 -4.57 -6.06
N LEU A 63 -4.74 -4.17 -6.29
CA LEU A 63 -5.43 -3.23 -5.41
C LEU A 63 -5.55 -3.75 -3.98
N ASN A 64 -5.80 -5.05 -3.80
CA ASN A 64 -5.82 -5.69 -2.48
C ASN A 64 -4.44 -5.63 -1.81
N ILE A 65 -3.37 -5.95 -2.54
CA ILE A 65 -2.00 -5.90 -2.01
C ILE A 65 -1.65 -4.47 -1.58
N ILE A 66 -1.92 -3.47 -2.42
CA ILE A 66 -1.70 -2.06 -2.08
C ILE A 66 -2.50 -1.66 -0.84
N SER A 67 -3.77 -2.07 -0.76
CA SER A 67 -4.64 -1.78 0.39
C SER A 67 -4.12 -2.41 1.68
N LEU A 68 -3.69 -3.67 1.64
CA LEU A 68 -3.08 -4.37 2.78
C LEU A 68 -1.78 -3.69 3.21
N THR A 69 -0.92 -3.34 2.24
CA THR A 69 0.35 -2.67 2.49
C THR A 69 0.15 -1.29 3.10
N ASN A 70 -0.71 -0.44 2.53
CA ASN A 70 -0.95 0.89 3.06
C ASN A 70 -1.59 0.85 4.47
N SER A 71 -2.51 -0.09 4.71
CA SER A 71 -3.08 -0.30 6.05
C SER A 71 -2.02 -0.73 7.07
N PHE A 72 -1.08 -1.59 6.65
CA PHE A 72 0.06 -2.00 7.48
C PHE A 72 0.95 -0.81 7.82
N ILE A 73 1.33 -0.02 6.81
CA ILE A 73 2.17 1.17 6.98
C ILE A 73 1.52 2.14 7.98
N LEU A 74 0.21 2.41 7.84
CA LEU A 74 -0.52 3.32 8.73
C LEU A 74 -0.61 2.79 10.17
N SER A 75 -1.06 1.55 10.35
CA SER A 75 -1.19 0.92 11.68
C SER A 75 0.14 0.78 12.40
N PHE A 76 1.19 0.38 11.68
CA PHE A 76 2.52 0.25 12.25
C PHE A 76 3.10 1.61 12.65
N THR A 77 2.94 2.62 11.79
CA THR A 77 3.36 3.99 12.11
C THR A 77 2.63 4.51 13.34
N LEU A 78 1.30 4.34 13.41
CA LEU A 78 0.48 4.80 14.55
C LEU A 78 0.98 4.24 15.88
N VAL A 79 1.27 2.94 15.91
CA VAL A 79 1.77 2.26 17.11
C VAL A 79 3.12 2.82 17.54
N ILE A 80 4.05 3.05 16.59
CA ILE A 80 5.37 3.60 16.90
C ILE A 80 5.26 5.03 17.43
N VAL A 81 4.48 5.89 16.79
CA VAL A 81 4.41 7.30 17.21
C VAL A 81 3.70 7.46 18.55
N ASN A 82 2.82 6.53 18.93
CA ASN A 82 2.15 6.57 20.23
C ASN A 82 3.06 6.33 21.44
N ILE A 83 4.32 5.92 21.23
CA ILE A 83 5.34 5.86 22.28
C ILE A 83 5.72 7.26 22.77
N VAL A 84 5.63 8.27 21.89
CA VAL A 84 5.99 9.65 22.19
C VAL A 84 4.76 10.41 22.68
N LYS A 85 4.86 11.21 23.76
CA LYS A 85 3.70 11.96 24.28
C LYS A 85 3.40 13.24 23.50
N SER A 86 4.44 13.98 23.10
CA SER A 86 4.29 15.29 22.47
C SER A 86 3.80 15.16 21.01
N MET A 87 2.71 15.87 20.69
CA MET A 87 2.08 15.83 19.38
C MET A 87 3.02 16.26 18.25
N LEU A 88 3.86 17.27 18.50
CA LEU A 88 4.83 17.75 17.51
C LEU A 88 5.86 16.65 17.16
N PHE A 89 6.39 15.96 18.18
CA PHE A 89 7.34 14.87 17.98
C PHE A 89 6.68 13.61 17.39
N LYS A 90 5.41 13.33 17.70
CA LYS A 90 4.64 12.25 17.05
C LYS A 90 4.62 12.45 15.53
N THR A 91 4.29 13.66 15.09
CA THR A 91 4.19 14.00 13.67
C THR A 91 5.56 13.88 12.97
N LEU A 92 6.62 14.39 13.57
CA LEU A 92 7.98 14.24 13.02
C LEU A 92 8.39 12.78 12.90
N LEU A 93 8.17 11.98 13.94
CA LEU A 93 8.47 10.56 13.94
C LEU A 93 7.62 9.81 12.89
N ALA A 94 6.37 10.21 12.67
CA ALA A 94 5.53 9.63 11.64
C ALA A 94 6.17 9.75 10.25
N PHE A 95 6.67 10.94 9.88
CA PHE A 95 7.34 11.13 8.59
C PHE A 95 8.60 10.26 8.45
N ILE A 96 9.43 10.22 9.51
CA ILE A 96 10.67 9.42 9.53
C ILE A 96 10.37 7.93 9.33
N ILE A 97 9.26 7.44 9.88
CA ILE A 97 8.86 6.02 9.79
C ILE A 97 8.15 5.74 8.45
N LEU A 98 7.24 6.59 8.00
CA LEU A 98 6.44 6.37 6.79
C LEU A 98 7.32 6.23 5.54
N ILE A 99 8.31 7.11 5.36
CA ILE A 99 9.16 7.12 4.16
C ILE A 99 9.85 5.78 3.92
N PRO A 100 10.66 5.22 4.84
CA PRO A 100 11.32 3.94 4.63
C PRO A 100 10.33 2.79 4.50
N LEU A 101 9.23 2.80 5.24
CA LEU A 101 8.18 1.77 5.14
C LEU A 101 7.53 1.74 3.76
N ILE A 102 7.21 2.90 3.19
CA ILE A 102 6.69 3.01 1.83
C ILE A 102 7.75 2.50 0.84
N LEU A 103 8.99 2.98 0.93
CA LEU A 103 10.04 2.60 -0.01
C LEU A 103 10.31 1.08 -0.02
N VAL A 104 10.44 0.46 1.15
CA VAL A 104 10.68 -0.98 1.28
C VAL A 104 9.46 -1.77 0.80
N SER A 105 8.25 -1.38 1.22
CA SER A 105 7.04 -2.11 0.85
C SER A 105 6.79 -2.08 -0.66
N TYR A 106 6.93 -0.92 -1.28
CA TYR A 106 6.73 -0.78 -2.73
C TYR A 106 7.90 -1.38 -3.53
N MET A 107 9.09 -1.51 -2.94
CA MET A 107 10.15 -2.32 -3.51
C MET A 107 9.80 -3.80 -3.55
N ILE A 108 9.23 -4.34 -2.46
CA ILE A 108 8.79 -5.74 -2.42
C ILE A 108 7.68 -5.96 -3.45
N ILE A 109 6.71 -5.06 -3.53
CA ILE A 109 5.61 -5.14 -4.51
C ILE A 109 6.16 -5.08 -5.94
N GLY A 110 7.06 -4.15 -6.24
CA GLY A 110 7.68 -4.02 -7.56
C GLY A 110 8.41 -5.30 -7.97
N LYS A 111 9.31 -5.81 -7.12
CA LYS A 111 10.05 -7.06 -7.37
C LYS A 111 9.12 -8.27 -7.52
N TYR A 112 8.03 -8.33 -6.75
CA TYR A 112 7.03 -9.39 -6.87
C TYR A 112 6.37 -9.43 -8.25
N TYR A 113 5.95 -8.27 -8.78
CA TYR A 113 5.33 -8.20 -10.11
C TYR A 113 6.33 -8.36 -11.25
N GLN A 114 7.59 -7.95 -11.06
CA GLN A 114 8.67 -8.25 -12.02
C GLN A 114 8.89 -9.75 -12.18
N LYS A 115 8.99 -10.50 -11.07
CA LYS A 115 9.14 -11.96 -11.08
C LYS A 115 7.98 -12.70 -11.75
N LYS A 116 6.82 -12.05 -11.87
CA LYS A 116 5.65 -12.60 -12.57
C LYS A 116 5.66 -12.36 -14.08
N GLY A 117 6.70 -11.74 -14.63
CA GLY A 117 6.78 -11.42 -16.06
C GLY A 117 5.81 -10.30 -16.49
N LEU A 118 5.29 -9.51 -15.56
CA LEU A 118 4.37 -8.40 -15.84
C LEU A 118 5.12 -7.09 -16.11
N ILE A 119 6.26 -7.19 -16.81
CA ILE A 119 7.10 -6.07 -17.22
C ILE A 119 6.85 -5.72 -18.67
N LYS A 120 7.15 -4.48 -19.05
CA LYS A 120 7.21 -4.09 -20.47
C LYS A 120 8.31 -4.87 -21.15
N ASP A 121 8.08 -5.25 -22.40
CA ASP A 121 9.13 -5.75 -23.28
C ASP A 121 9.97 -4.51 -23.64
N VAL A 122 11.21 -4.48 -23.19
CA VAL A 122 12.17 -3.37 -23.43
C VAL A 122 13.05 -3.77 -24.60
#